data_AF-A0AAQ0I9D2-F1
#
_entry.id   AF-A0AAQ0I9D2-F1
#
_cell.length_a   1.000
_cell.length_b   1.000
_cell.length_c   1.000
_cell.angle_alpha   90.00
_cell.angle_beta   90.00
_cell.angle_gamma   90.00
#
_symmetry.space_group_name_H-M   'P 1'
#
loop_
_entity.id
_entity.type
_entity.pdbx_description
1 polymer ?
#
loop_
_entity_poly.entity_id
_entity_poly.type
_entity_poly.pdbx_seq_one_letter_code
_entity_poly.pdbx_strand_id
1 'polypeptide(L)'
;MIDFSDFVEAHVTGIVLTEDDNGVSISFRGQAKQRFTLVAKGVERFVAEKFRDKSIVDRAFLWDLMSDPNDYRTSLALLLSGVPRDQMNEAIWLPAVEREIAAIKRGEKVFLEIEPVYGGWIVLLAKSVTVSR
;
A
#
# COMPACT_ATOMS: atom_id res chain seq x y z
N MET A 1 10.77 -11.90 -1.76
CA MET A 1 10.54 -10.77 -0.84
C MET A 1 11.08 -9.53 -1.53
N ILE A 2 10.27 -8.49 -1.71
CA ILE A 2 10.72 -7.22 -2.31
C ILE A 2 11.53 -6.48 -1.24
N ASP A 3 12.74 -6.08 -1.58
CA ASP A 3 13.52 -5.19 -0.72
C ASP A 3 13.03 -3.75 -0.93
N PHE A 4 12.45 -3.17 0.12
CA PHE A 4 11.94 -1.81 0.12
C PHE A 4 12.99 -0.77 0.53
N SER A 5 14.23 -1.17 0.84
CA SER A 5 15.30 -0.24 1.19
C SER A 5 15.52 0.83 0.09
N ASP A 6 15.44 0.42 -1.17
CA ASP A 6 15.54 1.32 -2.34
C ASP A 6 14.39 2.35 -2.45
N PHE A 7 13.27 2.12 -1.76
CA PHE A 7 12.11 3.01 -1.77
C PHE A 7 12.22 4.12 -0.75
N VAL A 8 12.91 3.88 0.37
CA VAL A 8 13.13 4.89 1.42
C VAL A 8 13.92 6.04 0.81
N GLU A 9 13.50 7.28 1.10
CA GLU A 9 14.03 8.52 0.52
C GLU A 9 13.81 8.69 -1.00
N ALA A 10 13.12 7.76 -1.66
CA ALA A 10 12.73 7.93 -3.05
C ALA A 10 11.57 8.93 -3.17
N HIS A 11 11.57 9.71 -4.26
CA HIS A 11 10.43 10.54 -4.60
C HIS A 11 9.38 9.72 -5.33
N VAL A 12 8.14 9.74 -4.87
CA VAL A 12 7.01 9.30 -5.68
C VAL A 12 6.76 10.37 -6.75
N THR A 13 6.84 9.96 -8.02
CA THR A 13 6.75 10.88 -9.17
C THR A 13 5.46 10.71 -9.97
N GLY A 14 4.65 9.69 -9.69
CA GLY A 14 3.39 9.48 -10.38
C GLY A 14 2.66 8.24 -9.90
N ILE A 15 1.34 8.26 -10.06
CA ILE A 15 0.44 7.13 -9.83
C ILE A 15 -0.45 7.01 -11.07
N VAL A 16 -0.51 5.83 -11.66
CA VAL A 16 -1.34 5.53 -12.84
C VAL A 16 -2.26 4.37 -12.51
N LEU A 17 -3.56 4.55 -12.76
CA LEU A 17 -4.56 3.49 -12.68
C LEU A 17 -4.81 2.93 -14.08
N THR A 18 -4.87 1.61 -14.21
CA THR A 18 -5.10 0.92 -15.48
C THR A 18 -6.36 0.07 -15.41
N GLU A 19 -7.27 0.24 -16.37
CA GLU A 19 -8.60 -0.40 -16.37
C GLU A 19 -8.53 -1.90 -16.67
N ASP A 20 -7.63 -2.33 -17.56
CA ASP A 20 -7.63 -3.70 -18.11
C ASP A 20 -7.40 -4.82 -17.07
N ASP A 21 -6.71 -4.51 -15.97
CA ASP A 21 -6.28 -5.48 -14.94
C ASP A 21 -6.60 -5.02 -13.50
N ASN A 22 -7.42 -3.97 -13.33
CA ASN A 22 -7.54 -3.22 -12.07
C ASN A 22 -6.15 -2.93 -11.48
N GLY A 23 -5.27 -2.36 -12.30
CA GLY A 23 -3.86 -2.17 -11.95
C GLY A 23 -3.59 -0.78 -11.37
N VAL A 24 -2.61 -0.70 -10.48
CA VAL A 24 -2.04 0.56 -10.00
C VAL A 24 -0.54 0.51 -10.17
N SER A 25 0.01 1.49 -10.87
CA SER A 25 1.46 1.69 -11.02
C SER A 25 1.89 2.93 -10.26
N ILE A 26 2.85 2.79 -9.36
CA ILE A 26 3.44 3.89 -8.59
C ILE A 26 4.88 4.05 -9.05
N SER A 27 5.21 5.19 -9.64
CA SER A 27 6.56 5.45 -10.14
C SER A 27 7.38 6.23 -9.11
N PHE A 28 8.63 5.83 -8.96
CA PHE A 28 9.57 6.39 -8.01
C PHE A 28 10.83 6.90 -8.72
N ARG A 29 11.50 7.85 -8.07
CA ARG A 29 12.85 8.30 -8.41
C ARG A 29 13.71 8.22 -7.15
N GLY A 30 14.64 7.27 -7.14
CA GLY A 30 15.63 7.12 -6.07
C GLY A 30 16.67 8.25 -6.07
N GLN A 31 17.51 8.26 -5.05
CA GLN A 31 18.52 9.32 -4.83
C GLN A 31 19.56 9.42 -5.95
N ALA A 32 19.98 8.29 -6.52
CA ALA A 32 20.90 8.23 -7.65
C ALA A 32 20.19 8.46 -9.01
N LYS A 33 18.97 9.02 -8.99
CA LYS A 33 18.10 9.27 -10.16
C LYS A 33 17.64 8.01 -10.90
N GLN A 34 17.87 6.82 -10.33
CA GLN A 34 17.27 5.59 -10.82
C GLN A 34 15.75 5.69 -10.76
N ARG A 35 15.08 5.16 -11.78
CA ARG A 35 13.63 5.08 -11.84
C ARG A 35 13.22 3.64 -11.63
N PHE A 36 12.16 3.44 -10.87
CA PHE A 36 11.55 2.14 -10.69
C PHE A 36 10.07 2.34 -10.44
N THR A 37 9.28 1.33 -10.77
CA THR A 37 7.82 1.37 -10.67
C THR A 37 7.36 0.17 -9.87
N LEU A 38 6.55 0.43 -8.85
CA LEU A 38 5.78 -0.60 -8.17
C LEU A 38 4.51 -0.82 -8.97
N VAL A 39 4.26 -2.07 -9.36
CA VAL A 39 3.10 -2.47 -10.14
C VAL A 39 2.25 -3.39 -9.28
N ALA A 40 1.06 -2.94 -8.91
CA ALA A 40 0.04 -3.72 -8.24
C ALA A 40 -1.00 -4.21 -9.28
N LYS A 41 -1.37 -5.49 -9.19
CA LYS A 41 -2.38 -6.12 -10.08
C LYS A 41 -3.55 -6.65 -9.29
N GLY A 42 -4.75 -6.62 -9.88
CA GLY A 42 -5.97 -7.05 -9.20
C GLY A 42 -6.22 -6.25 -7.93
N VAL A 43 -6.12 -4.93 -8.04
CA VAL A 43 -6.31 -3.99 -6.92
C VAL A 43 -7.79 -3.91 -6.59
N GLU A 44 -8.15 -4.20 -5.35
CA GLU A 44 -9.53 -4.15 -4.86
C GLU A 44 -9.84 -2.85 -4.12
N ARG A 45 -8.83 -2.30 -3.47
CA ARG A 45 -8.88 -1.06 -2.70
C ARG A 45 -7.58 -0.30 -2.90
N PHE A 46 -7.71 0.99 -3.15
CA PHE A 46 -6.59 1.91 -3.32
C PHE A 46 -6.97 3.27 -2.75
N VAL A 47 -6.11 3.83 -1.92
CA VAL A 47 -6.23 5.19 -1.39
C VAL A 47 -4.86 5.85 -1.47
N ALA A 48 -4.85 7.08 -1.99
CA ALA A 48 -3.70 7.98 -1.93
C ALA A 48 -4.17 9.31 -1.33
N GLU A 49 -3.92 9.52 -0.04
CA GLU A 49 -4.32 10.72 0.70
C GLU A 49 -3.14 11.68 0.86
N LYS A 50 -3.42 13.00 0.76
CA LYS A 50 -2.45 14.09 0.96
C LYS A 50 -1.17 13.93 0.12
N PHE A 51 -1.28 13.22 -0.99
CA PHE A 51 -0.21 13.04 -1.95
C PHE A 51 0.18 14.39 -2.56
N ARG A 52 1.48 14.70 -2.58
CA ARG A 52 2.05 15.88 -3.24
C ARG A 52 3.03 15.40 -4.29
N ASP A 53 3.16 16.16 -5.38
CA ASP A 53 4.22 15.92 -6.35
C ASP A 53 5.58 15.95 -5.63
N LYS A 54 6.38 14.90 -5.83
CA LYS A 54 7.67 14.66 -5.15
C LYS A 54 7.55 14.44 -3.64
N SER A 55 6.47 13.81 -3.18
CA SER A 55 6.45 13.21 -1.84
C SER A 55 7.63 12.24 -1.66
N ILE A 56 8.43 12.45 -0.62
CA ILE A 56 9.54 11.57 -0.25
C ILE A 56 8.98 10.44 0.61
N VAL A 57 9.26 9.20 0.24
CA VAL A 57 8.89 8.02 1.03
C VAL A 57 9.74 7.99 2.30
N ASP A 58 9.08 7.95 3.45
CA ASP A 58 9.70 7.68 4.75
C ASP A 58 9.74 6.17 4.99
N ARG A 59 8.58 5.50 4.82
CA ARG A 59 8.43 4.07 5.06
C ARG A 59 7.61 3.39 3.98
N ALA A 60 7.95 2.13 3.69
CA ALA A 60 7.18 1.27 2.81
C ALA A 60 7.12 -0.14 3.41
N PHE A 61 5.90 -0.67 3.51
CA PHE A 61 5.63 -1.98 4.07
C PHE A 61 4.79 -2.80 3.10
N LEU A 62 5.16 -4.07 2.92
CA LEU A 62 4.39 -5.05 2.18
C LEU A 62 4.12 -6.24 3.08
N TRP A 63 2.86 -6.45 3.41
CA TRP A 63 2.41 -7.60 4.18
C TRP A 63 1.82 -8.65 3.26
N ASP A 64 2.28 -9.88 3.46
CA ASP A 64 1.91 -11.07 2.70
C ASP A 64 1.59 -12.24 3.65
N LEU A 65 1.46 -13.46 3.10
CA LEU A 65 1.10 -14.66 3.85
C LEU A 65 2.07 -15.01 5.00
N MET A 66 3.29 -14.46 5.01
CA MET A 66 4.30 -14.70 6.03
C MET A 66 4.30 -13.65 7.15
N SER A 67 3.49 -12.59 7.02
CA SER A 67 3.46 -11.44 7.93
C SER A 67 2.55 -11.68 9.15
N ASP A 68 2.85 -11.04 10.28
CA ASP A 68 1.97 -11.05 11.46
C ASP A 68 0.78 -10.10 11.23
N PRO A 69 -0.48 -10.57 11.31
CA PRO A 69 -1.66 -9.72 11.19
C PRO A 69 -1.71 -8.53 12.15
N ASN A 70 -1.07 -8.63 13.32
CA ASN A 70 -1.07 -7.54 14.30
C ASN A 70 -0.32 -6.30 13.79
N ASP A 71 0.62 -6.47 12.87
CA ASP A 71 1.44 -5.37 12.34
C ASP A 71 0.64 -4.45 11.42
N TYR A 72 -0.42 -4.95 10.77
CA TYR A 72 -1.14 -4.22 9.72
C TYR A 72 -2.65 -4.13 9.89
N ARG A 73 -3.22 -4.79 10.90
CA ARG A 73 -4.66 -4.79 11.19
C ARG A 73 -5.26 -3.38 11.26
N THR A 74 -4.59 -2.46 11.94
CA THR A 74 -5.06 -1.08 12.11
C THR A 74 -5.12 -0.36 10.76
N SER A 75 -4.03 -0.42 9.98
CA SER A 75 -3.95 0.17 8.64
C SER A 75 -4.99 -0.41 7.68
N LEU A 76 -5.23 -1.72 7.77
CA LEU A 76 -6.27 -2.37 6.96
C LEU A 76 -7.67 -1.91 7.35
N ALA A 77 -7.96 -1.76 8.65
CA ALA A 77 -9.23 -1.24 9.14
C ALA A 77 -9.48 0.19 8.66
N LEU A 78 -8.45 1.03 8.64
CA LEU A 78 -8.51 2.39 8.08
C LEU A 78 -8.81 2.38 6.58
N LEU A 79 -8.11 1.55 5.80
CA LEU A 79 -8.37 1.41 4.36
C LEU A 79 -9.81 0.95 4.08
N LEU A 80 -10.33 0.00 4.87
CA LEU A 80 -11.67 -0.56 4.68
C LEU A 80 -12.77 0.41 5.11
N SER A 81 -12.52 1.17 6.18
CA SER A 81 -13.51 2.08 6.74
C SER A 81 -13.59 3.42 6.00
N GLY A 82 -12.48 3.87 5.40
CA GLY A 82 -12.40 5.17 4.74
C GLY A 82 -12.57 6.36 5.68
N VAL A 83 -12.50 6.14 7.00
CA VAL A 83 -12.64 7.19 8.01
C VAL A 83 -11.30 7.46 8.70
N PRO A 84 -11.08 8.69 9.20
CA PRO A 84 -9.94 9.01 10.05
C PRO A 84 -9.85 8.09 11.27
N ARG A 85 -8.62 7.82 11.73
CA ARG A 85 -8.33 6.86 12.81
C ARG A 85 -9.04 7.19 14.13
N ASP A 86 -9.18 8.45 14.46
CA ASP A 86 -9.87 8.96 15.64
C ASP A 86 -11.39 8.75 15.60
N GLN A 87 -11.95 8.47 14.42
CA GLN A 87 -13.38 8.26 14.20
C GLN A 87 -13.73 6.80 13.90
N MET A 88 -12.72 5.92 13.83
CA MET A 88 -12.89 4.53 13.47
C MET A 88 -13.46 3.74 14.65
N ASN A 89 -14.67 3.20 14.48
CA ASN A 89 -15.20 2.17 15.36
C ASN A 89 -14.77 0.79 14.86
N GLU A 90 -13.67 0.28 15.42
CA GLU A 90 -13.06 -1.00 15.02
C GLU A 90 -14.04 -2.18 15.08
N ALA A 91 -14.97 -2.19 16.04
CA ALA A 91 -15.90 -3.30 16.23
C ALA A 91 -16.83 -3.51 15.02
N ILE A 92 -17.18 -2.43 14.31
CA ILE A 92 -18.03 -2.50 13.10
C ILE A 92 -17.27 -3.12 11.94
N TRP A 93 -15.98 -2.82 11.83
CA TRP A 93 -15.12 -3.24 10.71
C TRP A 93 -14.42 -4.58 10.93
N LEU A 94 -14.42 -5.08 12.17
CA LEU A 94 -13.75 -6.32 12.55
C LEU A 94 -14.08 -7.50 11.61
N PRO A 95 -15.35 -7.79 11.23
CA PRO A 95 -15.63 -8.90 10.32
C PRO A 95 -15.01 -8.72 8.93
N ALA A 96 -14.98 -7.50 8.41
CA ALA A 96 -14.37 -7.20 7.11
C ALA A 96 -12.84 -7.31 7.19
N VAL A 97 -12.24 -6.78 8.25
CA VAL A 97 -10.80 -6.85 8.52
C VAL A 97 -10.33 -8.30 8.64
N GLU A 98 -11.03 -9.14 9.41
CA GLU A 98 -10.69 -10.56 9.56
C GLU A 98 -10.79 -11.32 8.23
N ARG A 99 -11.76 -10.99 7.39
CA ARG A 99 -11.89 -11.61 6.06
C ARG A 99 -10.68 -11.29 5.18
N GLU A 100 -10.25 -10.03 5.16
CA GLU A 100 -9.08 -9.62 4.38
C GLU A 100 -7.77 -10.18 4.95
N ILE A 101 -7.61 -10.22 6.28
CA ILE A 101 -6.49 -10.89 6.94
C ILE A 101 -6.44 -12.36 6.53
N ALA A 102 -7.57 -13.06 6.57
CA ALA A 102 -7.63 -14.47 6.18
C ALA A 102 -7.24 -14.68 4.71
N ALA A 103 -7.63 -13.78 3.80
CA ALA A 103 -7.23 -13.83 2.39
C ALA A 103 -5.71 -13.61 2.22
N ILE A 104 -5.12 -12.66 2.94
CA ILE A 104 -3.67 -12.42 2.94
C ILE A 104 -2.92 -13.65 3.46
N LYS A 105 -3.37 -14.26 4.57
CA LYS A 105 -2.77 -15.48 5.14
C LYS A 105 -2.87 -16.70 4.22
N ARG A 106 -3.85 -16.73 3.31
CA ARG A 106 -3.95 -17.76 2.26
C ARG A 106 -3.09 -17.46 1.03
N GLY A 107 -2.42 -16.30 0.98
CA GLY A 107 -1.63 -15.87 -0.17
C GLY A 107 -2.47 -15.40 -1.35
N GLU A 108 -3.76 -15.11 -1.13
CA GLU A 108 -4.66 -14.62 -2.18
C GLU A 108 -4.47 -13.14 -2.47
N LYS A 109 -3.96 -12.40 -1.48
CA LYS A 109 -3.77 -10.95 -1.51
C LYS A 109 -2.49 -10.54 -0.80
N VAL A 110 -2.05 -9.32 -1.11
CA VAL A 110 -1.01 -8.59 -0.40
C VAL A 110 -1.54 -7.21 -0.02
N PHE A 111 -1.04 -6.67 1.09
CA PHE A 111 -1.37 -5.33 1.56
C PHE A 111 -0.11 -4.47 1.54
N LEU A 112 -0.15 -3.36 0.82
CA LEU A 112 0.97 -2.43 0.69
C LEU A 112 0.60 -1.11 1.34
N GLU A 113 1.53 -0.58 2.11
CA GLU A 113 1.46 0.74 2.72
C GLU A 113 2.75 1.51 2.42
N ILE A 114 2.60 2.74 1.96
CA ILE A 114 3.70 3.69 1.74
C ILE A 114 3.34 4.98 2.47
N GLU A 115 4.23 5.41 3.35
CA GLU A 115 4.09 6.61 4.15
C GLU A 115 5.14 7.64 3.71
N PRO A 116 4.70 8.75 3.08
CA PRO A 116 5.55 9.90 2.85
C PRO A 116 5.78 10.77 4.10
N VAL A 117 6.94 11.46 4.14
CA VAL A 117 7.39 12.34 5.24
C VAL A 117 6.34 13.38 5.70
N TYR A 118 5.49 13.88 4.81
CA TYR A 118 4.52 14.95 5.10
C TYR A 118 3.14 14.46 5.52
N GLY A 119 3.05 13.26 6.12
CA GLY A 119 1.78 12.69 6.59
C GLY A 119 0.81 12.35 5.45
N GLY A 120 1.36 12.11 4.26
CA GLY A 120 0.62 11.49 3.17
C GLY A 120 0.49 10.00 3.43
N TRP A 121 -0.40 9.33 2.70
CA TRP A 121 -0.55 7.90 2.84
C TRP A 121 -0.99 7.27 1.53
N ILE A 122 -0.26 6.27 1.04
CA ILE A 122 -0.65 5.46 -0.11
C ILE A 122 -0.80 4.02 0.36
N VAL A 123 -2.01 3.50 0.27
CA VAL A 123 -2.34 2.13 0.70
C VAL A 123 -3.13 1.41 -0.36
N LEU A 124 -2.83 0.13 -0.54
CA LEU A 124 -3.58 -0.73 -1.44
C LEU A 124 -3.67 -2.16 -0.97
N LEU A 125 -4.80 -2.79 -1.31
CA LEU A 125 -5.02 -4.21 -1.21
C LEU A 125 -5.11 -4.77 -2.63
N ALA A 126 -4.24 -5.72 -2.97
CA ALA A 126 -4.09 -6.24 -4.32
C ALA A 126 -3.81 -7.74 -4.33
N LYS A 127 -4.01 -8.38 -5.48
CA LYS A 127 -3.64 -9.79 -5.67
C LYS A 127 -2.12 -9.98 -5.63
N SER A 128 -1.37 -9.05 -6.24
CA SER A 128 0.09 -9.09 -6.23
C SER A 128 0.69 -7.71 -6.41
N VAL A 129 1.94 -7.58 -5.97
CA VAL A 129 2.79 -6.39 -6.14
C VAL A 129 4.16 -6.84 -6.64
N THR A 130 4.68 -6.16 -7.66
CA THR A 130 6.03 -6.38 -8.19
C THR A 130 6.75 -5.04 -8.39
N VAL A 131 8.07 -5.11 -8.53
CA VAL A 131 8.90 -3.93 -8.88
C VAL A 131 9.47 -4.12 -10.26
N SER A 132 9.24 -3.14 -11.13
CA SER A 132 9.87 -3.01 -12.43
C SER A 132 10.95 -1.92 -12.35
N ARG A 133 12.16 -2.24 -12.79
CA ARG A 133 13.32 -1.33 -12.81
C ARG A 133 13.66 -0.98 -14.26
#